data_AF-A0A966F9T4-F1
#
_entry.id   AF-A0A966F9T4-F1
#
_cell.length_a   1.000
_cell.length_b   1.000
_cell.length_c   1.000
_cell.angle_alpha   90.00
_cell.angle_beta   90.00
_cell.angle_gamma   90.00
#
_symmetry.space_group_name_H-M   'P 1'
#
loop_
_entity.id
_entity.type
_entity.pdbx_description
1 polymer ?
#
loop_
_entity_poly.entity_id
_entity_poly.type
_entity_poly.pdbx_seq_one_letter_code
_entity_poly.pdbx_strand_id
1 'polypeptide(L)'
;MIDIKKLSSVGLNNLDGLPVYSGVYLAIDNGLRVWYIGSSGDLRQRLQTHEKLDDFKENGVTKIAFIRVSEKRGGERLTKLSVMIL
;
A
#
# COMPACT_ATOMS: atom_id res chain seq x y z
N MET A 1 0.29 3.12 15.80
CA MET A 1 0.40 1.68 15.47
C MET A 1 -0.65 1.37 14.41
N ILE A 2 -0.26 0.79 13.28
CA ILE A 2 -1.20 0.42 12.21
C ILE A 2 -1.43 -1.08 12.29
N ASP A 3 -2.68 -1.48 12.43
CA ASP A 3 -3.09 -2.89 12.41
C ASP A 3 -3.41 -3.28 10.97
N ILE A 4 -2.47 -3.99 10.32
CA ILE A 4 -2.58 -4.42 8.91
C ILE A 4 -3.84 -5.26 8.69
N LYS A 5 -4.27 -6.03 9.71
CA LYS A 5 -5.47 -6.90 9.61
C LYS A 5 -6.76 -6.10 9.43
N LYS A 6 -6.76 -4.82 9.80
CA LYS A 6 -7.92 -3.92 9.69
C LYS A 6 -7.91 -3.08 8.41
N LEU A 7 -6.85 -3.18 7.60
CA LEU A 7 -6.75 -2.42 6.37
C LEU A 7 -7.57 -3.06 5.26
N SER A 8 -8.20 -2.22 4.45
CA SER A 8 -8.73 -2.66 3.16
C SER A 8 -7.58 -3.13 2.29
N SER A 9 -7.80 -4.23 1.57
CA SER A 9 -6.79 -4.80 0.69
C SER A 9 -7.41 -5.40 -0.56
N VAL A 10 -6.64 -5.41 -1.64
CA VAL A 10 -6.95 -6.15 -2.86
C VAL A 10 -5.90 -7.21 -3.12
N GLY A 11 -6.26 -8.25 -3.87
CA GLY A 11 -5.27 -9.21 -4.36
C GLY A 11 -4.31 -8.56 -5.35
N LEU A 12 -3.05 -8.99 -5.36
CA LEU A 12 -2.04 -8.52 -6.31
C LEU A 12 -2.48 -8.72 -7.77
N ASN A 13 -3.29 -9.76 -8.03
CA ASN A 13 -3.85 -10.08 -9.35
C ASN A 13 -5.14 -9.31 -9.68
N ASN A 14 -5.62 -8.43 -8.80
CA ASN A 14 -6.87 -7.66 -8.98
C ASN A 14 -6.66 -6.19 -8.59
N LEU A 15 -5.71 -5.53 -9.25
CA LEU A 15 -5.37 -4.12 -8.98
C LEU A 15 -6.48 -3.15 -9.38
N ASP A 16 -7.43 -3.56 -10.23
CA ASP A 16 -8.59 -2.73 -10.60
C ASP A 16 -9.52 -2.47 -9.41
N GLY A 17 -9.47 -3.32 -8.38
CA GLY A 17 -10.16 -3.11 -7.12
C GLY A 17 -9.56 -1.97 -6.28
N LEU A 18 -8.40 -1.42 -6.64
CA LEU A 18 -7.79 -0.32 -5.90
C LEU A 18 -8.62 0.94 -6.04
N PRO A 19 -8.70 1.77 -5.00
CA PRO A 19 -9.40 3.04 -5.06
C PRO A 19 -8.58 4.10 -5.82
N VAL A 20 -9.31 5.01 -6.48
CA VAL A 20 -8.76 6.18 -7.18
C VAL A 20 -8.69 7.34 -6.19
N TYR A 21 -7.75 7.28 -5.24
CA TYR A 21 -7.46 8.37 -4.31
C TYR A 21 -6.00 8.38 -3.87
N SER A 22 -5.62 9.47 -3.19
CA SER A 22 -4.31 9.61 -2.57
C SER A 22 -4.19 8.80 -1.28
N GLY A 23 -3.06 8.13 -1.09
CA GLY A 23 -2.90 7.23 0.03
C GLY A 23 -1.52 6.59 0.15
N VAL A 24 -1.41 5.73 1.15
CA VAL A 24 -0.28 4.83 1.39
C VAL A 24 -0.73 3.41 1.07
N TYR A 25 0.15 2.63 0.44
CA TYR A 25 -0.07 1.21 0.17
C TYR A 25 1.08 0.36 0.71
N LEU A 26 0.75 -0.87 1.07
CA LEU A 26 1.66 -1.89 1.58
C LEU A 26 1.53 -3.13 0.71
N ALA A 27 2.65 -3.59 0.15
CA ALA A 27 2.74 -4.90 -0.47
C ALA A 27 2.96 -5.95 0.61
N ILE A 28 2.02 -6.87 0.78
CA ILE A 28 2.02 -7.87 1.85
C ILE A 28 1.86 -9.28 1.31
N ASP A 29 2.49 -10.24 1.99
CA ASP A 29 2.28 -11.67 1.75
C ASP A 29 1.12 -12.25 2.57
N ASN A 30 0.89 -13.56 2.48
CA ASN A 30 -0.15 -14.25 3.24
C ASN A 30 0.09 -14.24 4.76
N GLY A 31 1.34 -14.06 5.20
CA GLY A 31 1.72 -13.92 6.61
C GLY A 31 1.58 -12.50 7.15
N LEU A 32 1.05 -11.56 6.36
CA LEU A 32 0.99 -10.12 6.66
C LEU A 32 2.37 -9.46 6.80
N ARG A 33 3.42 -10.08 6.29
CA ARG A 33 4.75 -9.47 6.25
C ARG A 33 4.75 -8.36 5.20
N VAL A 34 5.27 -7.21 5.57
CA VAL A 34 5.39 -6.06 4.67
C VAL A 34 6.70 -6.14 3.89
N TRP A 35 6.58 -6.21 2.57
CA TRP A 35 7.72 -6.24 1.64
C TRP A 35 8.06 -4.87 1.07
N TYR A 36 7.04 -4.03 0.91
CA TYR A 36 7.20 -2.69 0.36
C TYR A 36 6.13 -1.74 0.89
N ILE A 37 6.50 -0.48 1.04
CA ILE A 37 5.59 0.62 1.39
C ILE A 37 5.78 1.71 0.37
N GLY A 38 4.68 2.20 -0.19
CA GLY A 38 4.68 3.34 -1.08
C GLY A 38 3.52 4.29 -0.80
N SER A 39 3.57 5.47 -1.43
CA SER A 39 2.50 6.46 -1.39
C SER A 39 2.26 7.01 -2.79
N SER A 40 1.02 7.39 -3.08
CA SER A 40 0.64 7.99 -4.36
C SER A 40 -0.51 8.97 -4.20
N GLY A 41 -0.62 9.92 -5.12
CA GLY A 41 -1.82 10.75 -5.32
C GLY A 41 -3.00 9.94 -5.89
N ASP A 42 -2.70 8.84 -6.58
CA ASP A 42 -3.65 7.87 -7.12
C ASP A 42 -3.07 6.45 -6.94
N LEU A 43 -3.64 5.68 -6.02
CA LEU A 43 -3.18 4.34 -5.71
C LEU A 43 -3.34 3.37 -6.89
N ARG A 44 -4.46 3.44 -7.61
CA ARG A 44 -4.73 2.54 -8.74
C ARG A 44 -3.74 2.79 -9.86
N GLN A 45 -3.61 4.05 -10.28
CA GLN A 45 -2.69 4.41 -11.37
C GLN A 45 -1.24 4.05 -11.05
N ARG A 46 -0.80 4.31 -9.81
CA ARG A 46 0.58 4.01 -9.39
C ARG A 46 0.87 2.52 -9.40
N LEU A 47 -0.06 1.69 -8.95
CA LEU A 47 0.16 0.24 -8.88
C LEU A 47 0.02 -0.44 -10.23
N GLN A 48 -0.84 0.04 -11.13
CA GLN A 48 -0.93 -0.48 -12.50
C GLN A 48 0.35 -0.23 -13.33
N THR A 49 1.11 0.82 -13.01
CA THR A 49 2.35 1.20 -13.71
C THR A 49 3.60 0.93 -12.87
N HIS A 50 3.47 0.14 -11.81
CA HIS A 50 4.54 -0.02 -10.84
C HIS A 50 5.63 -0.96 -11.35
N GLU A 51 6.82 -0.40 -11.56
CA GLU A 51 8.03 -1.11 -12.03
C GLU A 51 8.40 -2.36 -11.19
N LYS A 52 8.03 -2.37 -9.90
CA LYS A 52 8.32 -3.49 -8.98
C LYS A 52 7.23 -4.55 -8.85
N LEU A 53 6.22 -4.55 -9.74
CA LEU A 53 5.16 -5.57 -9.66
C LEU A 53 5.71 -6.99 -9.81
N ASP A 54 6.75 -7.17 -10.61
CA ASP A 54 7.37 -8.47 -10.79
C ASP A 54 8.17 -8.86 -9.54
N ASP A 55 8.94 -7.94 -8.95
CA ASP A 55 9.59 -8.15 -7.64
C ASP A 55 8.58 -8.57 -6.57
N PHE A 56 7.37 -8.00 -6.56
CA PHE A 56 6.33 -8.37 -5.59
C PHE A 56 5.94 -9.84 -5.74
N LYS A 57 5.74 -10.31 -6.97
CA LYS A 57 5.41 -11.71 -7.25
C LYS A 57 6.53 -12.64 -6.82
N GLU A 58 7.78 -12.29 -7.15
CA GLU A 58 8.97 -13.07 -6.79
C GLU A 58 9.15 -13.19 -5.27
N ASN A 59 8.79 -12.15 -4.52
CA ASN A 59 8.87 -12.13 -3.05
C ASN A 59 7.59 -12.65 -2.36
N GLY A 60 6.66 -13.27 -3.09
CA GLY A 60 5.47 -13.91 -2.51
C GLY A 60 4.42 -12.93 -1.98
N VAL A 61 4.44 -11.67 -2.43
CA VAL A 61 3.36 -10.71 -2.15
C VAL A 61 2.08 -11.24 -2.78
N THR A 62 0.99 -11.21 -2.01
CA THR A 62 -0.32 -11.68 -2.46
C THR A 62 -1.37 -10.58 -2.44
N LYS A 63 -1.16 -9.53 -1.64
CA LYS A 63 -2.14 -8.46 -1.45
C LYS A 63 -1.48 -7.09 -1.40
N ILE A 64 -2.25 -6.08 -1.80
CA ILE A 64 -1.96 -4.69 -1.54
C ILE A 64 -2.95 -4.19 -0.49
N ALA A 65 -2.46 -3.88 0.71
CA ALA A 65 -3.24 -3.17 1.72
C ALA A 65 -3.07 -1.66 1.54
N PHE A 66 -4.10 -0.85 1.84
CA PHE A 66 -4.03 0.59 1.61
C PHE A 66 -4.81 1.43 2.62
N ILE A 67 -4.39 2.69 2.74
CA ILE A 67 -4.97 3.71 3.61
C ILE A 67 -5.11 5.01 2.82
N ARG A 68 -6.30 5.61 2.86
CA ARG A 68 -6.52 6.96 2.31
C ARG A 68 -5.78 7.99 3.14
N VAL A 69 -5.04 8.86 2.47
CA VAL A 69 -4.51 10.08 3.06
C VAL A 69 -5.40 11.22 2.60
N SER A 70 -6.17 11.79 3.53
CA SER A 70 -6.83 13.06 3.27
C SER A 70 -5.78 14.15 3.36
N GLU A 71 -5.54 14.86 2.26
CA GLU A 71 -4.78 16.11 2.27
C GLU A 71 -5.55 17.13 3.12
N LYS A 72 -5.28 17.18 4.43
CA LYS A 72 -5.58 18.39 5.18
C LYS A 72 -4.61 19.44 4.66
N ARG A 73 -5.16 20.52 4.08
CA ARG A 73 -4.40 21.74 3.76
C ARG A 73 -3.71 22.22 5.04
N GLY A 74 -2.45 21.84 5.23
CA GLY A 74 -1.73 22.07 6.47
C GLY A 74 -0.53 21.14 6.65
N GLY A 75 0.48 21.29 5.78
CA GLY A 75 1.91 21.24 6.10
C GLY A 75 2.54 20.11 6.93
N GLU A 76 1.84 19.05 7.32
CA GLU A 76 2.45 17.96 8.07
C GLU A 76 2.95 16.87 7.13
N ARG A 77 4.24 16.98 6.81
CA ARG A 77 5.04 15.96 6.16
C ARG A 77 4.80 14.62 6.88
N LEU A 78 4.23 13.64 6.18
CA LEU A 78 4.05 12.27 6.68
C LEU A 78 5.41 11.56 6.79
N THR A 79 6.31 12.04 7.65
CA THR A 79 7.65 11.48 7.88
C THR A 79 7.70 10.45 9.01
N LYS A 80 6.54 10.04 9.56
CA LYS A 80 6.51 9.11 10.70
C LYS A 80 5.37 8.10 10.62
N LEU A 81 5.27 7.38 9.50
CA LEU A 81 4.69 6.04 9.55
C LEU A 81 5.72 5.14 10.24
N SER A 82 5.68 5.08 11.57
CA SER A 82 6.39 4.06 12.35
C SER A 82 5.74 2.71 12.08
N VAL A 83 6.10 2.10 10.96
CA VAL A 83 5.82 0.70 10.68
C VAL A 83 6.88 -0.10 11.44
N MET A 84 6.59 -0.43 12.70
CA MET A 84 7.30 -1.52 13.37
C MET A 84 6.75 -2.82 12.78
N ILE A 85 7.52 -3.40 11.86
CA ILE A 85 7.32 -4.76 11.36
C ILE A 85 7.65 -5.68 12.54
N LEU A 86 6.65 -6.39 13.07
CA LEU A 86 6.85 -7.47 14.03
C LEU A 86 7.49 -8.68 13.36
#